data_AF-A0A919YTN8-F1
#
_entry.id   AF-A0A919YTN8-F1
#
_cell.length_a   1.000
_cell.length_b   1.000
_cell.length_c   1.000
_cell.angle_alpha   90.00
_cell.angle_beta   90.00
_cell.angle_gamma   90.00
#
_symmetry.space_group_name_H-M   'P 1'
#
loop_
_entity.id
_entity.type
_entity.pdbx_description
1 polymer ?
#
loop_
_entity_poly.entity_id
_entity_poly.type
_entity_poly.pdbx_seq_one_letter_code
_entity_poly.pdbx_strand_id
1 'polypeptide(L)'
;MDTQRGNISLWLAIASIILSTGLMSHVMAIPVILNVAGRDSWVSVLIAAPFFLAWCFIFFNMVNQLKHESVIDWLYRHWGKYITFGLKLILAAILFFNALYTIIDTMMWTVSTYLQQTPILVVSLCMLLLCFAMAYYGLQSIAIVSAVLLPVVIFLGYFVSTSNMKYKEISLLFPIFDNGYWPALSGAFYVLSALFDIWVFLLFAHHVKSKFTKLQIVIFAAFFIMIVLGPITGAITEFGPTEALKQRHTTFDQWKILSLGQLMQHVDFLSIYQWLSGSITRTALCMYLMVDVFQFKKNKPRLVLLSILSVIILGMLLLKWREDIKIYILQNIYFPALIVFVLVLTIAISLTQLIVNRKESISNE
;
A
#
# COMPACT_ATOMS: atom_id res chain seq x y z
N MET A 1 -2.74 -8.16 33.78
CA MET A 1 -3.91 -8.88 33.23
C MET A 1 -4.83 -7.83 32.62
N ASP A 2 -4.67 -7.53 31.33
CA ASP A 2 -5.71 -6.93 30.46
C ASP A 2 -5.29 -6.94 28.96
N THR A 3 -4.42 -7.86 28.56
CA THR A 3 -3.74 -7.84 27.23
C THR A 3 -4.51 -8.60 26.14
N GLN A 4 -5.80 -8.89 26.31
CA GLN A 4 -6.58 -9.73 25.37
C GLN A 4 -7.69 -8.99 24.60
N ARG A 5 -7.73 -7.66 24.63
CA ARG A 5 -8.64 -6.90 23.73
C ARG A 5 -7.81 -6.07 22.77
N GLY A 6 -8.11 -6.17 21.47
CA GLY A 6 -7.52 -5.28 20.47
C GLY A 6 -7.69 -3.81 20.87
N ASN A 7 -6.70 -2.98 20.60
CA ASN A 7 -6.68 -1.59 21.04
C ASN A 7 -7.34 -0.64 20.02
N ILE A 8 -7.51 -1.06 18.77
CA ILE A 8 -8.10 -0.25 17.70
C ILE A 8 -9.37 -0.89 17.11
N SER A 9 -10.32 -0.06 16.67
CA SER A 9 -11.51 -0.54 15.96
C SER A 9 -11.15 -0.96 14.53
N LEU A 10 -12.01 -1.78 13.91
CA LEU A 10 -11.84 -2.21 12.53
C LEU A 10 -11.81 -1.04 11.54
N TRP A 11 -12.61 0.00 11.76
CA TRP A 11 -12.58 1.21 10.93
C TRP A 11 -11.23 1.92 10.96
N LEU A 12 -10.63 2.10 12.14
CA LEU A 12 -9.30 2.71 12.27
C LEU A 12 -8.24 1.88 11.55
N ALA A 13 -8.32 0.55 11.65
CA ALA A 13 -7.42 -0.35 10.93
C ALA A 13 -7.58 -0.26 9.40
N ILE A 14 -8.82 -0.25 8.91
CA ILE A 14 -9.15 -0.07 7.49
C ILE A 14 -8.61 1.28 6.99
N ALA A 15 -8.76 2.35 7.76
CA ALA A 15 -8.28 3.66 7.37
C ALA A 15 -6.75 3.70 7.18
N SER A 16 -6.00 3.08 8.09
CA SER A 16 -4.54 2.92 7.95
C SER A 16 -4.16 2.14 6.70
N ILE A 17 -4.86 1.04 6.40
CA ILE A 17 -4.60 0.21 5.22
C ILE A 17 -4.95 0.95 3.93
N ILE A 18 -6.07 1.67 3.88
CA ILE A 18 -6.46 2.44 2.70
C ILE A 18 -5.42 3.53 2.43
N LEU A 19 -4.97 4.30 3.42
CA LEU A 19 -3.95 5.32 3.17
C LEU A 19 -2.59 4.70 2.81
N SER A 20 -2.21 3.59 3.45
CA SER A 20 -0.92 2.94 3.21
C SER A 20 -0.88 2.21 1.86
N THR A 21 -1.72 1.19 1.69
CA THR A 21 -1.73 0.34 0.49
C THR A 21 -2.45 1.03 -0.67
N GLY A 22 -3.38 1.94 -0.39
CA GLY A 22 -3.96 2.80 -1.42
C GLY A 22 -2.90 3.64 -2.10
N LEU A 23 -1.95 4.25 -1.39
CA LEU A 23 -0.85 4.98 -2.05
C LEU A 23 -0.02 4.07 -2.99
N MET A 24 0.32 2.86 -2.54
CA MET A 24 1.07 1.91 -3.37
C MET A 24 0.29 1.53 -4.65
N SER A 25 -0.99 1.19 -4.52
CA SER A 25 -1.81 0.67 -5.63
C SER A 25 -2.39 1.76 -6.54
N HIS A 26 -2.84 2.89 -5.98
CA HIS A 26 -3.45 4.00 -6.70
C HIS A 26 -2.42 4.98 -7.28
N VAL A 27 -1.19 5.08 -6.75
CA VAL A 27 -0.21 6.08 -7.22
C VAL A 27 1.05 5.41 -7.76
N MET A 28 1.75 4.64 -6.93
CA MET A 28 3.10 4.16 -7.27
C MET A 28 3.08 3.04 -8.31
N ALA A 29 2.07 2.16 -8.29
CA ALA A 29 1.96 1.05 -9.22
C ALA A 29 1.51 1.45 -10.63
N ILE A 30 0.81 2.58 -10.77
CA ILE A 30 0.15 2.94 -12.03
C ILE A 30 1.13 3.11 -13.20
N PRO A 31 2.26 3.84 -13.07
CA PRO A 31 3.22 3.94 -14.16
C PRO A 31 3.74 2.58 -14.63
N VAL A 32 3.93 1.62 -13.72
CA VAL A 32 4.34 0.24 -14.05
C VAL A 32 3.24 -0.50 -14.81
N ILE A 33 2.00 -0.43 -14.33
CA ILE A 33 0.85 -1.10 -14.96
C ILE A 33 0.59 -0.53 -16.35
N LEU A 34 0.69 0.80 -16.51
CA LEU A 34 0.62 1.45 -17.82
C LEU A 34 1.77 0.99 -18.70
N ASN A 35 3.02 1.10 -18.25
CA ASN A 35 4.20 0.72 -19.05
C ASN A 35 4.10 -0.70 -19.65
N VAL A 36 3.51 -1.63 -18.92
CA VAL A 36 3.36 -3.03 -19.34
C VAL A 36 2.13 -3.28 -20.22
N ALA A 37 0.97 -2.74 -19.84
CA ALA A 37 -0.31 -3.09 -20.47
C ALA A 37 -0.85 -2.02 -21.44
N GLY A 38 -0.26 -0.84 -21.48
CA GLY A 38 -0.64 0.22 -22.41
C GLY A 38 -2.11 0.63 -22.27
N ARG A 39 -2.83 0.64 -23.40
CA ARG A 39 -4.28 0.89 -23.42
C ARG A 39 -5.04 -0.13 -22.58
N ASP A 40 -4.61 -1.39 -22.55
CA ASP A 40 -5.34 -2.47 -21.89
C ASP A 40 -5.10 -2.55 -20.37
N SER A 41 -4.40 -1.57 -19.78
CA SER A 41 -4.16 -1.51 -18.33
C SER A 41 -5.43 -1.51 -17.49
N TRP A 42 -6.53 -0.94 -17.97
CA TRP A 42 -7.82 -1.01 -17.25
C TRP A 42 -8.40 -2.43 -17.28
N VAL A 43 -8.19 -3.17 -18.37
CA VAL A 43 -8.58 -4.59 -18.50
C VAL A 43 -7.74 -5.45 -17.56
N SER A 44 -6.45 -5.14 -17.38
CA SER A 44 -5.61 -5.80 -16.36
C SER A 44 -6.22 -5.73 -14.96
N VAL A 45 -6.84 -4.60 -14.60
CA VAL A 45 -7.52 -4.45 -13.30
C VAL A 45 -8.74 -5.35 -13.20
N LEU A 46 -9.53 -5.46 -14.27
CA LEU A 46 -10.70 -6.34 -14.32
C LEU A 46 -10.31 -7.82 -14.29
N ILE A 47 -9.21 -8.19 -14.95
CA ILE A 47 -8.66 -9.55 -14.89
C ILE A 47 -8.18 -9.86 -13.47
N ALA A 48 -7.49 -8.93 -12.80
CA ALA A 48 -7.00 -9.12 -11.43
C ALA A 48 -8.12 -9.20 -10.37
N ALA A 49 -9.24 -8.51 -10.60
CA ALA A 49 -10.36 -8.40 -9.65
C ALA A 49 -10.85 -9.73 -9.03
N PRO A 50 -11.22 -10.78 -9.82
CA PRO A 50 -11.69 -12.04 -9.26
C PRO A 50 -10.61 -12.76 -8.43
N PHE A 51 -9.35 -12.74 -8.87
CA PHE A 51 -8.24 -13.36 -8.12
C PHE A 51 -7.95 -12.63 -6.81
N PHE A 52 -8.01 -11.30 -6.85
CA PHE A 52 -7.85 -10.49 -5.65
C PHE A 52 -8.98 -10.71 -4.64
N LEU A 53 -10.23 -10.78 -5.09
CA LEU A 53 -11.37 -11.08 -4.23
C LEU A 53 -11.25 -12.49 -3.60
N ALA A 54 -10.90 -13.49 -4.41
CA ALA A 54 -10.68 -14.86 -3.94
C ALA A 54 -9.55 -14.91 -2.88
N TRP A 55 -8.43 -14.23 -3.15
CA TRP A 55 -7.33 -14.12 -2.19
C TRP A 55 -7.76 -13.41 -0.91
N CYS A 56 -8.55 -12.32 -0.98
CA CYS A 56 -9.06 -11.63 0.20
C CYS A 56 -9.87 -12.56 1.11
N PHE A 57 -10.73 -13.43 0.55
CA PHE A 57 -11.45 -14.42 1.34
C PHE A 57 -10.53 -15.40 2.06
N ILE A 58 -9.50 -15.92 1.36
CA ILE A 58 -8.51 -16.81 1.96
C ILE A 58 -7.76 -16.08 3.08
N PHE A 59 -7.25 -14.89 2.78
CA PHE A 59 -6.44 -14.07 3.68
C PHE A 59 -7.20 -13.68 4.95
N PHE A 60 -8.40 -13.11 4.85
CA PHE A 60 -9.15 -12.69 6.03
C PHE A 60 -9.70 -13.88 6.84
N ASN A 61 -10.03 -15.01 6.19
CA ASN A 61 -10.38 -16.23 6.92
C ASN A 61 -9.17 -16.79 7.69
N MET A 62 -7.98 -16.77 7.09
CA MET A 62 -6.73 -17.17 7.74
C MET A 62 -6.41 -16.26 8.95
N VAL A 63 -6.55 -14.93 8.78
CA VAL A 63 -6.37 -13.96 9.88
C VAL A 63 -7.37 -14.19 11.01
N ASN A 64 -8.64 -14.44 10.69
CA ASN A 64 -9.69 -14.68 11.67
C ASN A 64 -9.46 -15.93 12.53
N GLN A 65 -8.72 -16.92 12.01
CA GLN A 65 -8.32 -18.15 12.69
C GLN A 65 -7.13 -17.97 13.64
N LEU A 66 -6.37 -16.87 13.54
CA LEU A 66 -5.30 -16.55 14.49
C LEU A 66 -5.84 -16.12 15.87
N LYS A 67 -7.16 -15.94 16.04
CA LYS A 67 -7.83 -15.69 17.33
C LYS A 67 -7.17 -14.55 18.17
N HIS A 68 -6.82 -13.43 17.53
CA HIS A 68 -6.13 -12.27 18.13
C HIS A 68 -4.71 -12.54 18.65
N GLU A 69 -4.09 -13.63 18.23
CA GLU A 69 -2.67 -13.85 18.42
C GLU A 69 -1.84 -13.08 17.36
N SER A 70 -0.69 -12.56 17.76
CA SER A 70 0.29 -12.06 16.78
C SER A 70 0.73 -13.19 15.86
N VAL A 71 0.79 -12.92 14.55
CA VAL A 71 1.31 -13.88 13.57
C VAL A 71 2.72 -14.36 13.93
N ILE A 72 3.51 -13.51 14.60
CA ILE A 72 4.86 -13.83 15.04
C ILE A 72 4.87 -14.90 16.14
N ASP A 73 4.00 -14.76 17.14
CA ASP A 73 3.86 -15.74 18.21
C ASP A 73 3.28 -17.05 17.68
N TRP A 74 2.33 -16.94 16.74
CA TRP A 74 1.72 -18.08 16.10
C TRP A 74 2.75 -18.89 15.28
N LEU A 75 3.60 -18.20 14.50
CA LEU A 75 4.71 -18.82 13.77
C LEU A 75 5.71 -19.46 14.71
N TYR A 76 6.06 -18.80 15.82
CA TYR A 76 6.98 -19.35 16.82
C TYR A 76 6.47 -20.67 17.40
N ARG A 77 5.18 -20.75 17.72
CA ARG A 77 4.57 -21.96 18.28
C ARG A 77 4.58 -23.13 17.30
N HIS A 78 4.28 -22.88 16.02
CA HIS A 78 4.06 -23.96 15.05
C HIS A 78 5.33 -24.32 14.26
N TRP A 79 6.17 -23.34 13.92
CA TRP A 79 7.35 -23.53 13.06
C TRP A 79 8.67 -23.36 13.81
N GLY A 80 8.61 -23.02 15.10
CA GLY A 80 9.78 -22.94 15.97
C GLY A 80 10.61 -21.66 15.80
N LYS A 81 11.63 -21.54 16.67
CA LYS A 81 12.43 -20.31 16.83
C LYS A 81 13.20 -19.90 15.58
N TYR A 82 13.87 -20.85 14.91
CA TYR A 82 14.79 -20.54 13.81
C TYR A 82 14.04 -20.06 12.56
N ILE A 83 12.99 -20.77 12.17
CA ILE A 83 12.15 -20.39 11.01
C ILE A 83 11.49 -19.03 11.26
N THR A 84 10.94 -18.84 12.47
CA THR A 84 10.32 -17.57 12.84
C THR A 84 11.31 -16.41 12.82
N PHE A 85 12.54 -16.60 13.31
CA PHE A 85 13.57 -15.56 13.25
C PHE A 85 13.95 -15.20 11.80
N GLY A 86 14.10 -16.19 10.91
CA GLY A 86 14.33 -15.95 9.48
C GLY A 86 13.20 -15.14 8.84
N LEU A 87 11.94 -15.50 9.14
CA LEU A 87 10.77 -14.75 8.66
C LEU A 87 10.71 -13.33 9.22
N LYS A 88 11.09 -13.10 10.48
CA LYS A 88 11.21 -11.74 11.05
C LYS A 88 12.17 -10.88 10.24
N LEU A 89 13.32 -11.43 9.81
CA LEU A 89 14.29 -10.70 8.99
C LEU A 89 13.73 -10.36 7.60
N ILE A 90 13.04 -11.31 6.95
CA ILE A 90 12.40 -11.08 5.64
C ILE A 90 11.31 -10.01 5.76
N LEU A 91 10.44 -10.12 6.77
CA LEU A 91 9.40 -9.13 7.06
C LEU A 91 10.01 -7.74 7.30
N ALA A 92 11.06 -7.65 8.11
CA ALA A 92 11.76 -6.41 8.37
C ALA A 92 12.36 -5.82 7.08
N ALA A 93 12.96 -6.64 6.21
CA ALA A 93 13.51 -6.17 4.94
C ALA A 93 12.43 -5.60 4.00
N ILE A 94 11.28 -6.27 3.88
CA ILE A 94 10.16 -5.79 3.06
C ILE A 94 9.56 -4.50 3.64
N LEU A 95 9.34 -4.45 4.95
CA LEU A 95 8.83 -3.25 5.63
C LEU A 95 9.80 -2.07 5.50
N PHE A 96 11.10 -2.33 5.61
CA PHE A 96 12.13 -1.31 5.43
C PHE A 96 12.12 -0.77 4.00
N PHE A 97 12.09 -1.66 3.00
CA PHE A 97 12.00 -1.27 1.60
C PHE A 97 10.74 -0.45 1.34
N ASN A 98 9.59 -0.85 1.90
CA ASN A 98 8.33 -0.10 1.77
C ASN A 98 8.44 1.32 2.32
N ALA A 99 8.97 1.48 3.53
CA ALA A 99 9.17 2.80 4.13
C ALA A 99 10.15 3.65 3.31
N LEU A 100 11.28 3.04 2.92
CA LEU A 100 12.34 3.70 2.17
C LEU A 100 11.87 4.17 0.79
N TYR A 101 11.28 3.27 -0.01
CA TYR A 101 10.77 3.58 -1.34
C TYR A 101 9.71 4.68 -1.27
N THR A 102 8.78 4.57 -0.32
CA THR A 102 7.69 5.54 -0.15
C THR A 102 8.21 6.94 0.13
N ILE A 103 9.16 7.08 1.08
CA ILE A 103 9.74 8.38 1.40
C ILE A 103 10.57 8.93 0.25
N ILE A 104 11.44 8.12 -0.37
CA ILE A 104 12.26 8.59 -1.50
C ILE A 104 11.36 9.09 -2.62
N ASP A 105 10.37 8.29 -3.02
CA ASP A 105 9.51 8.61 -4.13
C ASP A 105 8.68 9.87 -3.87
N THR A 106 8.06 9.95 -2.69
CA THR A 106 7.21 11.09 -2.33
C THR A 106 8.02 12.38 -2.18
N MET A 107 9.19 12.34 -1.53
CA MET A 107 10.00 13.55 -1.28
C MET A 107 10.67 14.06 -2.55
N MET A 108 11.17 13.17 -3.41
CA MET A 108 11.71 13.55 -4.71
C MET A 108 10.64 14.19 -5.59
N TRP A 109 9.44 13.62 -5.64
CA TRP A 109 8.31 14.20 -6.35
C TRP A 109 7.91 15.57 -5.77
N THR A 110 7.86 15.69 -4.43
CA THR A 110 7.47 16.93 -3.76
C THR A 110 8.42 18.08 -4.08
N VAL A 111 9.73 17.82 -4.01
CA VAL A 111 10.76 18.83 -4.30
C VAL A 111 10.83 19.14 -5.79
N SER A 112 10.71 18.16 -6.67
CA SER A 112 10.73 18.40 -8.12
C SER A 112 9.50 19.18 -8.61
N THR A 113 8.37 19.05 -7.92
CA THR A 113 7.09 19.64 -8.36
C THR A 113 6.77 20.97 -7.68
N TYR A 114 6.89 21.06 -6.34
CA TYR A 114 6.36 22.21 -5.58
C TYR A 114 7.41 22.95 -4.76
N LEU A 115 8.38 22.23 -4.20
CA LEU A 115 9.37 22.78 -3.28
C LEU A 115 10.77 22.82 -3.90
N GLN A 116 10.86 23.22 -5.18
CA GLN A 116 12.10 23.21 -5.97
C GLN A 116 13.24 24.03 -5.36
N GLN A 117 12.91 25.09 -4.62
CA GLN A 117 13.87 25.95 -3.94
C GLN A 117 14.24 25.47 -2.53
N THR A 118 13.55 24.45 -2.00
CA THR A 118 13.82 23.91 -0.67
C THR A 118 14.74 22.70 -0.76
N PRO A 119 15.84 22.63 0.00
CA PRO A 119 16.70 21.46 0.02
C PRO A 119 15.92 20.19 0.41
N ILE A 120 16.09 19.11 -0.34
CA ILE A 120 15.40 17.84 -0.10
C ILE A 120 15.60 17.32 1.33
N LEU A 121 16.75 17.63 1.94
CA LEU A 121 17.05 17.32 3.33
C LEU A 121 16.03 17.93 4.30
N VAL A 122 15.65 19.19 4.11
CA VAL A 122 14.72 19.90 5.00
C VAL A 122 13.33 19.28 4.93
N VAL A 123 12.82 19.08 3.72
CA VAL A 123 11.49 18.47 3.49
C VAL A 123 11.45 17.05 4.06
N SER A 124 12.50 16.26 3.82
CA SER A 124 12.60 14.88 4.29
C SER A 124 12.75 14.77 5.80
N LEU A 125 13.47 15.69 6.45
CA LEU A 125 13.57 15.75 7.91
C LEU A 125 12.21 16.03 8.54
N CYS A 126 11.46 17.02 8.04
CA CYS A 126 10.11 17.30 8.53
C CYS A 126 9.20 16.07 8.40
N MET A 127 9.22 15.43 7.23
CA MET A 127 8.45 14.21 6.97
C MET A 127 8.85 13.07 7.91
N LEU A 128 10.14 12.77 8.05
CA LEU A 128 10.65 11.71 8.90
C LEU A 128 10.37 11.95 10.38
N LEU A 129 10.42 13.20 10.85
CA LEU A 129 10.08 13.53 12.24
C LEU A 129 8.60 13.22 12.54
N LEU A 130 7.70 13.52 11.61
CA LEU A 130 6.28 13.16 11.75
C LEU A 130 6.09 11.65 11.75
N CYS A 131 6.69 10.94 10.79
CA CYS A 131 6.65 9.48 10.72
C CYS A 131 7.22 8.82 11.98
N PHE A 132 8.35 9.33 12.47
CA PHE A 132 8.99 8.87 13.70
C PHE A 132 8.09 9.10 14.90
N ALA A 133 7.50 10.28 15.06
CA ALA A 133 6.62 10.59 16.18
C ALA A 133 5.40 9.66 16.18
N MET A 134 4.73 9.50 15.04
CA MET A 134 3.59 8.58 14.90
C MET A 134 3.97 7.14 15.19
N ALA A 135 5.09 6.67 14.64
CA ALA A 135 5.61 5.33 14.90
C ALA A 135 5.99 5.14 16.38
N TYR A 136 6.56 6.16 17.02
CA TYR A 136 6.95 6.12 18.43
C TYR A 136 5.73 6.00 19.35
N TYR A 137 4.70 6.83 19.16
CA TYR A 137 3.44 6.79 19.93
C TYR A 137 2.57 5.56 19.60
N GLY A 138 2.82 4.90 18.46
CA GLY A 138 2.34 3.55 18.16
C GLY A 138 1.08 3.49 17.32
N LEU A 139 0.56 2.27 17.15
CA LEU A 139 -0.48 1.97 16.17
C LEU A 139 -1.77 2.79 16.35
N GLN A 140 -2.16 3.07 17.60
CA GLN A 140 -3.36 3.87 17.87
C GLN A 140 -3.20 5.31 17.37
N SER A 141 -2.01 5.91 17.54
CA SER A 141 -1.70 7.24 16.99
C SER A 141 -1.78 7.23 15.46
N ILE A 142 -1.17 6.23 14.82
CA ILE A 142 -1.20 6.07 13.36
C ILE A 142 -2.65 5.96 12.88
N ALA A 143 -3.43 5.06 13.48
CA ALA A 143 -4.77 4.77 13.03
C ALA A 143 -5.76 5.93 13.23
N ILE A 144 -5.63 6.69 14.32
CA ILE A 144 -6.44 7.91 14.53
C ILE A 144 -6.10 8.97 13.47
N VAL A 145 -4.81 9.25 13.25
CA VAL A 145 -4.38 10.21 12.22
C VAL A 145 -4.88 9.76 10.85
N SER A 146 -4.73 8.48 10.51
CA SER A 146 -5.21 7.94 9.23
C SER A 146 -6.72 8.10 9.05
N ALA A 147 -7.51 7.85 10.10
CA ALA A 147 -8.96 8.01 10.04
C ALA A 147 -9.40 9.48 9.90
N VAL A 148 -8.63 10.43 10.44
CA VAL A 148 -8.88 11.88 10.24
C VAL A 148 -8.51 12.31 8.83
N LEU A 149 -7.40 11.82 8.28
CA LEU A 149 -6.93 12.22 6.95
C LEU A 149 -7.78 11.63 5.82
N LEU A 150 -8.21 10.37 5.96
CA LEU A 150 -8.83 9.59 4.89
C LEU A 150 -10.08 10.22 4.24
N PRO A 151 -11.06 10.78 4.97
CA PRO A 151 -12.26 11.36 4.37
C PRO A 151 -11.93 12.47 3.36
N VAL A 152 -10.96 13.32 3.68
CA VAL A 152 -10.49 14.37 2.78
C VAL A 152 -9.79 13.77 1.56
N VAL A 153 -8.98 12.72 1.75
CA VAL A 153 -8.33 12.02 0.62
C VAL A 153 -9.36 11.43 -0.35
N ILE A 154 -10.41 10.78 0.17
CA ILE A 154 -11.48 10.21 -0.64
C ILE A 154 -12.26 11.31 -1.36
N PHE A 155 -12.63 12.38 -0.66
CA PHE A 155 -13.34 13.52 -1.23
C PHE A 155 -12.55 14.13 -2.39
N LEU A 156 -11.25 14.40 -2.19
CA LEU A 156 -10.38 14.97 -3.23
C LEU A 156 -10.24 14.04 -4.44
N GLY A 157 -10.20 12.72 -4.24
CA GLY A 157 -10.17 11.73 -5.32
C GLY A 157 -11.41 11.77 -6.21
N TYR A 158 -12.60 11.82 -5.60
CA TYR A 158 -13.85 11.99 -6.36
C TYR A 158 -13.94 13.37 -7.01
N PHE A 159 -13.46 14.41 -6.33
CA PHE A 159 -13.45 15.77 -6.83
C PHE A 159 -12.64 15.90 -8.13
N VAL A 160 -11.40 15.40 -8.19
CA VAL A 160 -10.60 15.44 -9.43
C VAL A 160 -11.25 14.61 -10.54
N SER A 161 -11.71 13.39 -10.23
CA SER A 161 -12.29 12.49 -11.24
C SER A 161 -13.57 13.04 -11.87
N THR A 162 -14.43 13.68 -11.07
CA THR A 162 -15.68 14.29 -11.54
C THR A 162 -15.45 15.62 -12.25
N SER A 163 -14.54 16.46 -11.76
CA SER A 163 -14.19 17.74 -12.39
C SER A 163 -13.55 17.57 -13.77
N ASN A 164 -12.80 16.48 -13.96
CA ASN A 164 -12.17 16.17 -15.24
C ASN A 164 -13.09 15.49 -16.26
N MET A 165 -14.38 15.27 -15.95
CA MET A 165 -15.29 14.55 -16.87
C MET A 165 -15.33 15.16 -18.28
N LYS A 166 -15.19 16.50 -18.39
CA LYS A 166 -15.13 17.22 -19.67
C LYS A 166 -13.93 16.88 -20.56
N TYR A 167 -12.87 16.30 -20.00
CA TYR A 167 -11.66 15.90 -20.70
C TYR A 167 -11.62 14.39 -21.02
N LYS A 168 -12.60 13.61 -20.55
CA LYS A 168 -12.59 12.15 -20.66
C LYS A 168 -13.23 11.68 -21.97
N GLU A 169 -12.40 11.16 -22.87
CA GLU A 169 -12.84 10.51 -24.10
C GLU A 169 -12.86 8.98 -23.92
N ILE A 170 -14.05 8.42 -23.64
CA ILE A 170 -14.23 6.97 -23.37
C ILE A 170 -13.80 6.10 -24.56
N SER A 171 -13.92 6.61 -25.79
CA SER A 171 -13.47 5.93 -27.01
C SER A 171 -11.99 5.53 -26.97
N LEU A 172 -11.16 6.24 -26.21
CA LEU A 172 -9.72 5.95 -26.08
C LEU A 172 -9.41 4.64 -25.34
N LEU A 173 -10.39 4.06 -24.64
CA LEU A 173 -10.29 2.73 -24.03
C LEU A 173 -10.35 1.60 -25.06
N PHE A 174 -10.77 1.89 -26.29
CA PHE A 174 -10.96 0.92 -27.36
C PHE A 174 -10.00 1.18 -28.55
N PRO A 175 -9.73 0.16 -29.39
CA PRO A 175 -10.09 -1.24 -29.22
C PRO A 175 -9.32 -1.92 -28.08
N ILE A 176 -9.93 -2.95 -27.49
CA ILE A 176 -9.30 -3.81 -26.47
C ILE A 176 -8.45 -4.87 -27.17
N PHE A 177 -7.28 -5.19 -26.62
CA PHE A 177 -6.35 -6.21 -27.14
C PHE A 177 -5.77 -5.88 -28.52
N ASP A 178 -5.58 -4.60 -28.81
CA ASP A 178 -4.94 -4.12 -30.04
C ASP A 178 -3.53 -4.73 -30.22
N ASN A 179 -2.83 -4.97 -29.10
CA ASN A 179 -1.52 -5.62 -29.05
C ASN A 179 -1.59 -7.07 -28.51
N GLY A 180 -2.75 -7.73 -28.64
CA GLY A 180 -3.03 -9.06 -28.12
C GLY A 180 -3.35 -9.09 -26.61
N TYR A 181 -3.57 -10.29 -26.08
CA TYR A 181 -4.02 -10.49 -24.69
C TYR A 181 -2.87 -10.44 -23.66
N TRP A 182 -1.63 -10.66 -24.09
CA TRP A 182 -0.48 -10.80 -23.20
C TRP A 182 -0.14 -9.53 -22.38
N PRO A 183 -0.19 -8.31 -22.95
CA PRO A 183 -0.01 -7.08 -22.18
C PRO A 183 -1.01 -6.96 -21.03
N ALA A 184 -2.29 -7.25 -21.27
CA ALA A 184 -3.33 -7.19 -20.25
C ALA A 184 -3.11 -8.22 -19.12
N LEU A 185 -2.74 -9.45 -19.48
CA LEU A 185 -2.42 -10.51 -18.50
C LEU A 185 -1.17 -10.16 -17.67
N SER A 186 -0.13 -9.63 -18.32
CA SER A 186 1.10 -9.19 -17.66
C SER A 186 0.83 -8.02 -16.73
N GLY A 187 0.00 -7.05 -17.13
CA GLY A 187 -0.44 -5.96 -16.27
C GLY A 187 -1.24 -6.46 -15.05
N ALA A 188 -2.06 -7.51 -15.21
CA ALA A 188 -2.84 -8.07 -14.11
C ALA A 188 -1.96 -8.62 -12.98
N PHE A 189 -0.78 -9.16 -13.30
CA PHE A 189 0.23 -9.55 -12.30
C PHE A 189 0.68 -8.37 -11.45
N TYR A 190 0.98 -7.23 -12.05
CA TYR A 190 1.40 -6.01 -11.34
C TYR A 190 0.26 -5.40 -10.52
N VAL A 191 -0.97 -5.42 -11.06
CA VAL A 191 -2.17 -5.02 -10.30
C VAL A 191 -2.31 -5.91 -9.06
N LEU A 192 -2.24 -7.24 -9.20
CA LEU A 192 -2.35 -8.16 -8.07
C LEU A 192 -1.25 -7.94 -7.04
N SER A 193 0.00 -7.76 -7.48
CA SER A 193 1.11 -7.48 -6.57
C SER A 193 0.86 -6.21 -5.75
N ALA A 194 0.43 -5.12 -6.40
CA ALA A 194 0.12 -3.87 -5.73
C ALA A 194 -1.08 -3.98 -4.76
N LEU A 195 -2.11 -4.74 -5.12
CA LEU A 195 -3.28 -4.99 -4.26
C LEU A 195 -2.95 -5.93 -3.08
N PHE A 196 -2.08 -6.92 -3.27
CA PHE A 196 -1.66 -7.84 -2.22
C PHE A 196 -0.85 -7.18 -1.11
N ASP A 197 -0.35 -5.95 -1.30
CA ASP A 197 0.26 -5.13 -0.26
C ASP A 197 -0.62 -4.95 1.00
N ILE A 198 -1.93 -5.25 0.92
CA ILE A 198 -2.85 -5.41 2.06
C ILE A 198 -2.35 -6.44 3.09
N TRP A 199 -1.45 -7.36 2.71
CA TRP A 199 -0.85 -8.35 3.60
C TRP A 199 -0.29 -7.74 4.89
N VAL A 200 0.13 -6.46 4.86
CA VAL A 200 0.61 -5.71 6.04
C VAL A 200 -0.41 -5.73 7.18
N PHE A 201 -1.71 -5.83 6.89
CA PHE A 201 -2.78 -6.01 7.88
C PHE A 201 -2.54 -7.21 8.80
N LEU A 202 -1.97 -8.30 8.29
CA LEU A 202 -1.67 -9.51 9.06
C LEU A 202 -0.79 -9.21 10.28
N LEU A 203 0.16 -8.29 10.14
CA LEU A 203 1.15 -8.00 11.17
C LEU A 203 0.52 -7.34 12.40
N PHE A 204 -0.55 -6.56 12.22
CA PHE A 204 -1.23 -5.87 13.33
C PHE A 204 -2.69 -6.30 13.54
N ALA A 205 -3.17 -7.33 12.83
CA ALA A 205 -4.54 -7.82 12.96
C ALA A 205 -4.91 -8.18 14.42
N HIS A 206 -3.93 -8.64 15.19
CA HIS A 206 -4.08 -8.96 16.61
C HIS A 206 -4.44 -7.74 17.49
N HIS A 207 -4.16 -6.51 17.03
CA HIS A 207 -4.56 -5.28 17.70
C HIS A 207 -5.98 -4.81 17.34
N VAL A 208 -6.67 -5.47 16.40
CA VAL A 208 -8.00 -5.07 15.93
C VAL A 208 -9.09 -5.77 16.74
N LYS A 209 -10.08 -5.00 17.21
CA LYS A 209 -11.16 -5.50 18.10
C LYS A 209 -12.14 -6.47 17.43
N SER A 210 -12.40 -6.30 16.14
CA SER A 210 -13.44 -7.05 15.43
C SER A 210 -12.92 -7.65 14.14
N LYS A 211 -13.54 -8.76 13.74
CA LYS A 211 -13.24 -9.49 12.52
C LYS A 211 -13.98 -8.88 11.33
N PHE A 212 -13.45 -9.09 10.13
CA PHE A 212 -14.18 -8.77 8.91
C PHE A 212 -15.33 -9.77 8.70
N THR A 213 -16.53 -9.26 8.44
CA THR A 213 -17.64 -10.07 7.90
C THR A 213 -17.44 -10.34 6.42
N LYS A 214 -18.10 -11.39 5.87
CA LYS A 214 -18.01 -11.70 4.43
C LYS A 214 -18.39 -10.53 3.54
N LEU A 215 -19.45 -9.78 3.90
CA LEU A 215 -19.87 -8.60 3.16
C LEU A 215 -18.82 -7.48 3.22
N GLN A 216 -18.22 -7.25 4.39
CA GLN A 216 -17.14 -6.26 4.53
C GLN A 216 -15.90 -6.64 3.72
N ILE A 217 -15.58 -7.93 3.57
CA ILE A 217 -14.49 -8.40 2.68
C ILE A 217 -14.80 -8.03 1.22
N VAL A 218 -16.02 -8.28 0.76
CA VAL A 218 -16.44 -7.94 -0.61
C VAL A 218 -16.38 -6.43 -0.86
N ILE A 219 -16.94 -5.63 0.06
CA ILE A 219 -16.93 -4.16 -0.05
C ILE A 219 -15.49 -3.63 -0.03
N PHE A 220 -14.66 -4.16 0.86
CA PHE A 220 -13.25 -3.76 0.97
C PHE A 220 -12.47 -4.10 -0.30
N ALA A 221 -12.63 -5.31 -0.84
CA ALA A 221 -11.97 -5.72 -2.09
C ALA A 221 -12.45 -4.87 -3.29
N ALA A 222 -13.77 -4.65 -3.39
CA ALA A 222 -14.35 -3.81 -4.44
C ALA A 222 -13.83 -2.37 -4.37
N PHE A 223 -13.72 -1.79 -3.17
CA PHE A 223 -13.13 -0.47 -2.96
C PHE A 223 -11.69 -0.43 -3.49
N PHE A 224 -10.85 -1.40 -3.13
CA PHE A 224 -9.46 -1.47 -3.59
C PHE A 224 -9.31 -1.66 -5.10
N ILE A 225 -10.22 -2.41 -5.74
CA ILE A 225 -10.26 -2.52 -7.21
C ILE A 225 -10.60 -1.15 -7.83
N MET A 226 -11.59 -0.45 -7.28
CA MET A 226 -12.05 0.85 -7.79
C MET A 226 -11.00 1.96 -7.66
N ILE A 227 -10.22 2.00 -6.57
CA ILE A 227 -9.15 3.00 -6.43
C ILE A 227 -8.03 2.81 -7.46
N VAL A 228 -7.83 1.61 -8.01
CA VAL A 228 -6.85 1.38 -9.08
C VAL A 228 -7.48 1.64 -10.45
N LEU A 229 -8.71 1.17 -10.65
CA LEU A 229 -9.43 1.31 -11.92
C LEU A 229 -9.68 2.77 -12.30
N GLY A 230 -10.06 3.61 -11.32
CA GLY A 230 -10.41 5.01 -11.55
C GLY A 230 -9.28 5.82 -12.20
N PRO A 231 -8.09 5.90 -11.60
CA PRO A 231 -7.01 6.69 -12.17
C PRO A 231 -6.39 6.05 -13.42
N ILE A 232 -6.39 4.72 -13.58
CA ILE A 232 -5.93 4.09 -14.83
C ILE A 232 -6.85 4.45 -16.00
N THR A 233 -8.17 4.34 -15.81
CA THR A 233 -9.14 4.74 -16.84
C THR A 233 -9.10 6.25 -17.07
N GLY A 234 -8.96 7.06 -16.01
CA GLY A 234 -8.74 8.49 -16.09
C GLY A 234 -7.52 8.84 -16.94
N ALA A 235 -6.38 8.19 -16.70
CA ALA A 235 -5.15 8.42 -17.46
C ALA A 235 -5.34 8.20 -18.97
N ILE A 236 -5.96 7.09 -19.36
CA ILE A 236 -6.16 6.75 -20.77
C ILE A 236 -7.21 7.66 -21.41
N THR A 237 -8.30 7.97 -20.71
CA THR A 237 -9.40 8.77 -21.26
C THR A 237 -9.10 10.27 -21.28
N GLU A 238 -8.25 10.77 -20.39
CA GLU A 238 -7.88 12.19 -20.33
C GLU A 238 -6.67 12.53 -21.23
N PHE A 239 -5.73 11.60 -21.40
CA PHE A 239 -4.47 11.87 -22.13
C PHE A 239 -4.27 11.01 -23.39
N GLY A 240 -5.04 9.94 -23.54
CA GLY A 240 -4.79 8.90 -24.54
C GLY A 240 -3.71 7.90 -24.10
N PRO A 241 -3.73 6.68 -24.68
CA PRO A 241 -2.87 5.58 -24.25
C PRO A 241 -1.38 5.84 -24.49
N THR A 242 -1.02 6.64 -25.50
CA THR A 242 0.39 6.93 -25.82
C THR A 242 1.01 7.96 -24.89
N GLU A 243 0.28 9.00 -24.52
CA GLU A 243 0.80 10.04 -23.62
C GLU A 243 0.76 9.60 -22.17
N ALA A 244 -0.28 8.86 -21.75
CA ALA A 244 -0.36 8.28 -20.42
C ALA A 244 0.88 7.42 -20.06
N LEU A 245 1.49 6.74 -21.04
CA LEU A 245 2.69 5.92 -20.86
C LEU A 245 3.97 6.70 -20.60
N LYS A 246 4.02 7.96 -21.07
CA LYS A 246 5.20 8.83 -20.91
C LYS A 246 5.18 9.56 -19.57
N GLN A 247 4.03 9.61 -18.91
CA GLN A 247 3.84 10.29 -17.64
C GLN A 247 4.47 9.50 -16.50
N ARG A 248 5.43 10.13 -15.80
CA ARG A 248 6.08 9.52 -14.62
C ARG A 248 5.19 9.57 -13.38
N HIS A 249 4.27 10.53 -13.33
CA HIS A 249 3.35 10.75 -12.23
C HIS A 249 1.93 10.91 -12.77
N THR A 250 1.45 9.88 -13.46
CA THR A 250 0.17 9.89 -14.22
C THR A 250 -1.02 10.39 -13.40
N THR A 251 -1.12 10.01 -12.12
CA THR A 251 -2.21 10.46 -11.26
C THR A 251 -2.10 11.92 -10.84
N PHE A 252 -0.89 12.46 -10.78
CA PHE A 252 -0.66 13.89 -10.58
C PHE A 252 -0.94 14.69 -11.85
N ASP A 253 -0.65 14.14 -13.03
CA ASP A 253 -0.94 14.83 -14.28
C ASP A 253 -2.47 15.03 -14.48
N GLN A 254 -3.32 14.14 -13.95
CA GLN A 254 -4.78 14.35 -13.88
C GLN A 254 -5.16 15.59 -13.05
N TRP A 255 -4.40 15.89 -11.99
CA TRP A 255 -4.60 17.11 -11.20
C TRP A 255 -4.19 18.37 -11.96
N LYS A 256 -3.15 18.31 -12.80
CA LYS A 256 -2.66 19.47 -13.56
C LYS A 256 -3.65 20.01 -14.58
N ILE A 257 -4.49 19.16 -15.16
CA ILE A 257 -5.49 19.58 -16.15
C ILE A 257 -6.77 20.13 -15.51
N LEU A 258 -6.94 19.96 -14.20
CA LEU A 258 -8.13 20.39 -13.50
C LEU A 258 -8.16 21.93 -13.44
N SER A 259 -9.17 22.52 -14.08
CA SER A 259 -9.45 23.95 -14.05
C SER A 259 -10.89 24.22 -13.62
N LEU A 260 -11.06 25.03 -12.57
CA LEU A 260 -12.36 25.51 -12.09
C LEU A 260 -12.63 26.92 -12.65
N GLY A 261 -13.27 26.96 -13.82
CA GLY A 261 -13.54 28.21 -14.53
C GLY A 261 -12.25 28.95 -14.90
N GLN A 262 -12.32 30.28 -14.91
CA GLN A 262 -11.17 31.14 -15.23
C GLN A 262 -10.33 31.53 -14.00
N LEU A 263 -10.86 31.35 -12.78
CA LEU A 263 -10.29 31.91 -11.56
C LEU A 263 -9.38 30.93 -10.78
N MET A 264 -9.59 29.62 -10.91
CA MET A 264 -8.86 28.60 -10.14
C MET A 264 -8.28 27.55 -11.09
N GLN A 265 -7.10 27.84 -11.65
CA GLN A 265 -6.41 26.99 -12.64
C GLN A 265 -5.33 26.07 -12.04
N HIS A 266 -4.94 26.28 -10.79
CA HIS A 266 -3.87 25.53 -10.11
C HIS A 266 -4.38 24.96 -8.78
N VAL A 267 -5.30 24.00 -8.85
CA VAL A 267 -5.74 23.22 -7.68
C VAL A 267 -4.95 21.93 -7.50
N ASP A 268 -3.93 21.74 -8.32
CA ASP A 268 -3.08 20.56 -8.35
C ASP A 268 -2.31 20.35 -7.05
N PHE A 269 -2.02 21.43 -6.30
CA PHE A 269 -1.44 21.36 -4.95
C PHE A 269 -2.28 20.52 -3.96
N LEU A 270 -3.58 20.32 -4.19
CA LEU A 270 -4.43 19.45 -3.35
C LEU A 270 -3.99 17.97 -3.42
N SER A 271 -3.34 17.57 -4.51
CA SER A 271 -2.71 16.24 -4.63
C SER A 271 -1.62 16.00 -3.56
N ILE A 272 -0.90 17.06 -3.14
CA ILE A 272 0.13 16.98 -2.11
C ILE A 272 -0.48 16.45 -0.81
N TYR A 273 -1.67 16.94 -0.44
CA TYR A 273 -2.36 16.47 0.75
C TYR A 273 -2.63 14.95 0.66
N GLN A 274 -3.13 14.46 -0.48
CA GLN A 274 -3.42 13.04 -0.65
C GLN A 274 -2.17 12.18 -0.57
N TRP A 275 -1.10 12.58 -1.25
CA TRP A 275 0.13 11.81 -1.35
C TRP A 275 0.90 11.82 -0.02
N LEU A 276 1.01 12.98 0.63
CA LEU A 276 1.62 13.08 1.96
C LEU A 276 0.82 12.30 3.01
N SER A 277 -0.52 12.34 2.96
CA SER A 277 -1.36 11.56 3.90
C SER A 277 -1.08 10.06 3.81
N GLY A 278 -1.01 9.54 2.58
CA GLY A 278 -0.64 8.14 2.33
C GLY A 278 0.80 7.83 2.74
N SER A 279 1.74 8.72 2.40
CA SER A 279 3.17 8.49 2.59
C SER A 279 3.59 8.55 4.05
N ILE A 280 3.03 9.49 4.83
CA ILE A 280 3.21 9.57 6.28
C ILE A 280 2.65 8.30 6.93
N THR A 281 1.41 7.93 6.58
CA THR A 281 0.76 6.75 7.16
C THR A 281 1.55 5.48 6.85
N ARG A 282 1.91 5.25 5.58
CA ARG A 282 2.64 4.07 5.12
C ARG A 282 4.00 3.95 5.81
N THR A 283 4.78 5.02 5.80
CA THR A 283 6.12 5.02 6.40
C THR A 283 6.05 4.84 7.91
N ALA A 284 5.19 5.58 8.61
CA ALA A 284 5.00 5.43 10.06
C ALA A 284 4.54 4.01 10.44
N LEU A 285 3.61 3.43 9.67
CA LEU A 285 3.13 2.08 9.87
C LEU A 285 4.24 1.05 9.66
N CYS A 286 5.01 1.14 8.58
CA CYS A 286 6.14 0.25 8.35
C CYS A 286 7.20 0.35 9.45
N MET A 287 7.57 1.57 9.87
CA MET A 287 8.52 1.78 10.98
C MET A 287 7.99 1.20 12.31
N TYR A 288 6.71 1.41 12.62
CA TYR A 288 6.07 0.83 13.79
C TYR A 288 6.10 -0.71 13.74
N LEU A 289 5.70 -1.30 12.62
CA LEU A 289 5.62 -2.75 12.46
C LEU A 289 6.99 -3.42 12.54
N MET A 290 8.06 -2.76 12.12
CA MET A 290 9.42 -3.28 12.32
C MET A 290 9.74 -3.43 13.82
N VAL A 291 9.39 -2.44 14.65
CA VAL A 291 9.53 -2.55 16.12
C VAL A 291 8.68 -3.70 16.67
N ASP A 292 7.44 -3.83 16.17
CA ASP A 292 6.46 -4.80 16.64
C ASP A 292 6.82 -6.25 16.27
N VAL A 293 7.34 -6.49 15.06
CA VAL A 293 7.82 -7.81 14.59
C VAL A 293 8.96 -8.35 15.48
N PHE A 294 9.85 -7.47 15.93
CA PHE A 294 10.90 -7.84 16.90
C PHE A 294 10.42 -7.82 18.36
N GLN A 295 9.17 -7.41 18.61
CA GLN A 295 8.52 -7.42 19.92
C GLN A 295 9.31 -6.65 20.99
N PHE A 296 9.92 -5.52 20.62
CA PHE A 296 10.64 -4.66 21.56
C PHE A 296 9.67 -3.97 22.53
N LYS A 297 9.50 -4.54 23.72
CA LYS A 297 8.57 -4.05 24.75
C LYS A 297 9.03 -2.80 25.52
N LYS A 298 10.34 -2.52 25.51
CA LYS A 298 10.92 -1.39 26.28
C LYS A 298 11.03 -0.14 25.41
N ASN A 299 10.84 1.03 26.02
CA ASN A 299 10.91 2.32 25.31
C ASN A 299 12.29 2.61 24.70
N LYS A 300 13.38 2.26 25.39
CA LYS A 300 14.76 2.49 24.92
C LYS A 300 15.07 1.77 23.60
N PRO A 301 14.94 0.43 23.46
CA PRO A 301 15.23 -0.25 22.20
C PRO A 301 14.31 0.18 21.05
N ARG A 302 13.03 0.50 21.35
CA ARG A 302 12.11 1.09 20.37
C ARG A 302 12.65 2.41 19.83
N LEU A 303 13.03 3.32 20.72
CA LEU A 303 13.60 4.62 20.34
C LEU A 303 14.86 4.43 19.49
N VAL A 304 15.78 3.57 19.93
CA VAL A 304 17.04 3.30 19.22
C VAL A 304 16.77 2.76 17.81
N LEU A 305 15.89 1.77 17.66
CA LEU A 305 15.58 1.21 16.34
C LEU A 305 14.95 2.25 15.43
N LEU A 306 13.95 3.00 15.90
CA LEU A 306 13.31 4.04 15.09
C LEU A 306 14.30 5.13 14.69
N SER A 307 15.24 5.49 15.56
CA SER A 307 16.30 6.47 15.26
C SER A 307 17.25 5.93 14.19
N ILE A 308 17.69 4.67 14.31
CA ILE A 308 18.55 4.02 13.32
C ILE A 308 17.83 3.98 11.95
N LEU A 309 16.57 3.54 11.92
CA LEU A 309 15.78 3.50 10.69
C LEU A 309 15.67 4.89 10.04
N SER A 310 15.40 5.91 10.85
CA SER A 310 15.28 7.30 10.37
C SER A 310 16.59 7.81 9.78
N VAL A 311 17.72 7.55 10.44
CA VAL A 311 19.06 7.95 9.97
C VAL A 311 19.41 7.23 8.67
N ILE A 312 19.14 5.93 8.57
CA ILE A 312 19.42 5.18 7.34
C ILE A 312 18.53 5.67 6.20
N ILE A 313 17.22 5.85 6.42
CA ILE A 313 16.31 6.36 5.38
C ILE A 313 16.76 7.75 4.92
N LEU A 314 17.13 8.64 5.85
CA LEU A 314 17.64 9.97 5.52
C LEU A 314 18.94 9.89 4.71
N GLY A 315 19.88 9.05 5.10
CA GLY A 315 21.14 8.86 4.38
C GLY A 315 20.92 8.31 2.97
N MET A 316 20.04 7.34 2.81
CA MET A 316 19.67 6.77 1.51
C MET A 316 18.99 7.78 0.61
N LEU A 317 18.17 8.68 1.15
CA LEU A 317 17.50 9.72 0.38
C LEU A 317 18.46 10.76 -0.22
N LEU A 318 19.62 10.99 0.42
CA LEU A 318 20.65 11.88 -0.09
C LEU A 318 21.45 11.30 -1.27
N LEU A 319 21.34 9.99 -1.51
CA LEU A 319 21.82 9.38 -2.74
C LEU A 319 20.91 9.87 -3.87
N LYS A 320 21.45 10.57 -4.88
CA LYS A 320 20.65 11.13 -5.98
C LYS A 320 20.04 10.02 -6.84
N TRP A 321 18.89 9.49 -6.43
CA TRP A 321 18.20 8.42 -7.13
C TRP A 321 17.76 8.86 -8.52
N ARG A 322 17.88 7.95 -9.50
CA ARG A 322 17.32 8.16 -10.84
C ARG A 322 15.96 7.47 -10.93
N GLU A 323 15.01 8.14 -11.57
CA GLU A 323 13.62 7.66 -11.71
C GLU A 323 13.51 6.31 -12.45
N ASP A 324 14.27 6.13 -13.52
CA ASP A 324 14.30 4.88 -14.29
C ASP A 324 14.77 3.69 -13.45
N ILE A 325 15.75 3.90 -12.56
CA ILE A 325 16.23 2.87 -11.64
C ILE A 325 15.15 2.54 -10.60
N LYS A 326 14.44 3.55 -10.05
CA LYS A 326 13.35 3.31 -9.09
C LYS A 326 12.22 2.49 -9.70
N ILE A 327 11.78 2.86 -10.91
CA ILE A 327 10.72 2.13 -11.62
C ILE A 327 11.19 0.70 -11.93
N TYR A 328 12.44 0.52 -12.38
CA TYR A 328 13.00 -0.80 -12.63
C TYR A 328 13.01 -1.68 -11.37
N ILE A 329 13.47 -1.15 -10.23
CA ILE A 329 13.47 -1.88 -8.96
C ILE A 329 12.04 -2.25 -8.55
N LEU A 330 11.09 -1.31 -8.66
CA LEU A 330 9.70 -1.55 -8.31
C LEU A 330 9.09 -2.66 -9.17
N GLN A 331 9.26 -2.57 -10.49
CA GLN A 331 8.69 -3.49 -11.47
C GLN A 331 9.36 -4.86 -11.49
N ASN A 332 10.70 -4.93 -11.51
CA ASN A 332 11.40 -6.19 -11.79
C ASN A 332 11.89 -6.91 -10.54
N ILE A 333 11.94 -6.24 -9.39
CA ILE A 333 12.43 -6.82 -8.14
C ILE A 333 11.32 -6.86 -7.09
N TYR A 334 10.76 -5.70 -6.74
CA TYR A 334 9.84 -5.60 -5.62
C TYR A 334 8.51 -6.28 -5.89
N PHE A 335 7.80 -5.94 -6.96
CA PHE A 335 6.49 -6.54 -7.23
C PHE A 335 6.54 -8.07 -7.41
N PRO A 336 7.51 -8.65 -8.14
CA PRO A 336 7.66 -10.10 -8.21
C PRO A 336 8.02 -10.73 -6.85
N ALA A 337 8.91 -10.13 -6.07
CA ALA A 337 9.25 -10.64 -4.74
C ALA A 337 8.04 -10.58 -3.78
N LEU A 338 7.28 -9.48 -3.82
CA LEU A 338 6.12 -9.24 -2.97
C LEU A 338 5.03 -10.27 -3.21
N ILE A 339 4.63 -10.48 -4.47
CA ILE A 339 3.52 -11.40 -4.78
C ILE A 339 3.89 -12.84 -4.41
N VAL A 340 5.12 -13.27 -4.68
CA VAL A 340 5.62 -14.59 -4.28
C VAL A 340 5.63 -14.71 -2.76
N PHE A 341 6.18 -13.73 -2.05
CA PHE A 341 6.22 -13.72 -0.59
C PHE A 341 4.81 -13.81 0.01
N VAL A 342 3.88 -12.98 -0.43
CA VAL A 342 2.52 -12.92 0.11
C VAL A 342 1.76 -14.22 -0.14
N LEU A 343 1.85 -14.78 -1.36
CA LEU A 343 1.19 -16.03 -1.68
C LEU A 343 1.78 -17.20 -0.88
N VAL A 344 3.11 -17.32 -0.81
CA VAL A 344 3.78 -18.35 -0.03
C VAL A 344 3.40 -18.25 1.45
N LEU A 345 3.45 -17.04 2.03
CA LEU A 345 3.09 -16.83 3.43
C LEU A 345 1.63 -17.19 3.70
N THR A 346 0.70 -16.72 2.84
CA THR A 346 -0.74 -16.99 2.99
C THR A 346 -1.04 -18.48 2.89
N ILE A 347 -0.48 -19.16 1.89
CA ILE A 347 -0.67 -20.60 1.67
C ILE A 347 -0.06 -21.39 2.84
N ALA A 348 1.17 -21.10 3.25
CA ALA A 348 1.86 -21.85 4.28
C ALA A 348 1.14 -21.74 5.65
N ILE A 349 0.68 -20.55 6.03
CA ILE A 349 -0.11 -20.36 7.26
C ILE A 349 -1.46 -21.08 7.13
N SER A 350 -2.17 -20.91 6.01
CA SER A 350 -3.49 -21.54 5.80
C SER A 350 -3.42 -23.07 5.82
N LEU A 351 -2.42 -23.68 5.18
CA LEU A 351 -2.20 -25.13 5.19
C LEU A 351 -1.89 -25.65 6.59
N THR A 352 -1.04 -24.94 7.33
CA THR A 352 -0.72 -25.31 8.72
C THR A 352 -1.97 -25.25 9.59
N GLN A 353 -2.81 -24.21 9.46
CA GLN A 353 -4.08 -24.10 10.17
C GLN A 353 -5.03 -25.27 9.83
N LEU A 354 -5.14 -25.66 8.56
CA LEU A 354 -5.97 -26.79 8.14
C LEU A 354 -5.51 -28.12 8.77
N ILE A 355 -4.19 -28.35 8.86
CA ILE A 355 -3.62 -29.55 9.48
C ILE A 355 -3.91 -29.57 10.98
N VAL A 356 -3.74 -28.43 11.67
CA VAL A 356 -3.98 -28.31 13.12
C VAL A 356 -5.46 -28.55 13.44
N ASN A 357 -6.38 -27.89 12.72
CA ASN A 357 -7.82 -28.03 12.96
C ASN A 357 -8.31 -29.47 12.71
N ARG A 358 -7.74 -30.19 11.73
CA ARG A 358 -8.07 -31.60 11.50
C ARG A 358 -7.62 -32.50 12.65
N LYS A 359 -6.43 -32.27 13.21
CA LYS A 359 -5.94 -33.06 14.36
C LYS A 359 -6.81 -32.85 15.60
N GLU A 360 -7.22 -31.61 15.86
CA GLU A 360 -8.13 -31.30 16.98
C GLU A 360 -9.51 -31.93 16.79
N SER A 361 -10.02 -32.02 15.56
CA SER A 361 -11.28 -32.71 15.27
C SER A 361 -11.19 -34.20 15.54
N ILE A 362 -10.13 -34.86 15.07
CA ILE A 362 -9.93 -36.31 15.24
C ILE A 362 -9.66 -36.68 16.70
N SER A 363 -9.04 -35.81 17.49
CA SER A 363 -8.82 -36.07 18.93
C SER A 363 -10.06 -35.89 19.80
N ASN A 364 -11.10 -35.24 19.28
CA ASN A 364 -12.34 -34.95 20.00
C ASN A 364 -13.50 -35.88 19.58
N GLU A 365 -13.31 -36.71 18.55
CA GLU A 365 -14.12 -37.88 18.20
C GLU A 365 -13.57 -39.12 18.90
#